data_AF-A0A2W7CB86-F1
#
_entry.id   AF-A0A2W7CB86-F1
#
_cell.length_a   1.000
_cell.length_b   1.000
_cell.length_c   1.000
_cell.angle_alpha   90.00
_cell.angle_beta   90.00
_cell.angle_gamma   90.00
#
_symmetry.space_group_name_H-M   'P 1'
#
loop_
_entity.id
_entity.type
_entity.pdbx_description
1 polymer ?
#
loop_
_entity_poly.entity_id
_entity_poly.type
_entity_poly.pdbx_seq_one_letter_code
_entity_poly.pdbx_strand_id
1 'polypeptide(L)'
;MAALLFIGAYPALANDQADSLADIEANCKAEWANDYSMQEYCIGRQIDAIDAVAKIHKSSLSVAEKDMLSQCLSQWTQDWGMVNYCYKKQHDAYVRLQEIEHR
;
A
#
# COMPACT_ATOMS: atom_id res chain seq x y z
N MET A 1 -29.62 -27.17 -7.52
CA MET A 1 -29.29 -26.12 -6.54
C MET A 1 -28.49 -26.78 -5.42
N ALA A 2 -27.20 -26.48 -5.33
CA ALA A 2 -26.37 -26.88 -4.21
C ALA A 2 -25.61 -25.63 -3.78
N ALA A 3 -26.04 -25.04 -2.66
CA ALA A 3 -25.36 -23.92 -2.04
C ALA A 3 -24.13 -24.47 -1.30
N LEU A 4 -22.95 -24.27 -1.88
CA LEU A 4 -21.68 -24.49 -1.19
C LEU A 4 -21.36 -23.22 -0.40
N LEU A 5 -21.57 -23.30 0.91
CA LEU A 5 -21.11 -22.32 1.88
C LEU A 5 -19.58 -22.40 1.94
N PHE A 6 -18.88 -21.45 1.32
CA PHE A 6 -17.45 -21.26 1.55
C PHE A 6 -17.27 -20.63 2.93
N ILE A 7 -16.93 -21.47 3.90
CA ILE A 7 -16.33 -21.04 5.16
C ILE A 7 -14.90 -20.63 4.85
N GLY A 8 -14.70 -19.35 4.52
CA GLY A 8 -13.37 -18.77 4.38
C GLY A 8 -12.78 -18.52 5.75
N ALA A 9 -11.91 -19.41 6.21
CA ALA A 9 -11.06 -19.20 7.36
C ALA A 9 -10.16 -17.98 7.09
N TYR A 10 -10.27 -16.95 7.93
CA TYR A 10 -9.30 -15.85 7.95
C TYR A 10 -8.14 -16.24 8.86
N PRO A 11 -6.99 -16.63 8.29
CA PRO A 11 -5.73 -16.19 8.85
C PRO A 11 -4.81 -15.75 7.70
N ALA A 12 -4.91 -14.49 7.28
CA ALA A 12 -4.09 -14.00 6.16
C ALA A 12 -3.48 -12.61 6.35
N LEU A 13 -3.61 -11.98 7.52
CA LEU A 13 -3.03 -10.64 7.71
C LEU A 13 -1.59 -10.67 8.23
N ALA A 14 -1.17 -11.74 8.92
CA ALA A 14 0.20 -11.83 9.46
C ALA A 14 1.22 -12.29 8.41
N ASN A 15 0.80 -13.11 7.43
CA ASN A 15 1.71 -13.63 6.40
C ASN A 15 2.07 -12.55 5.37
N ASP A 16 1.08 -11.78 4.94
CA ASP A 16 1.23 -10.72 3.92
C ASP A 16 2.21 -9.61 4.36
N GLN A 17 2.21 -9.28 5.65
CA GLN A 17 3.14 -8.28 6.20
C GLN A 17 4.57 -8.82 6.35
N ALA A 18 4.74 -10.11 6.68
CA ALA A 18 6.06 -10.73 6.73
C ALA A 18 6.66 -10.90 5.32
N ASP A 19 5.83 -11.28 4.34
CA ASP A 19 6.22 -11.40 2.93
C ASP A 19 6.65 -10.03 2.37
N SER A 20 5.91 -8.96 2.66
CA SER A 20 6.28 -7.59 2.23
C SER A 20 7.61 -7.09 2.81
N LEU A 21 7.96 -7.43 4.05
CA LEU A 21 9.25 -7.06 4.63
C LEU A 21 10.42 -7.80 3.98
N ALA A 22 10.26 -9.09 3.69
CA ALA A 22 11.29 -9.86 3.00
C ALA A 22 11.55 -9.33 1.58
N ASP A 23 10.48 -8.96 0.87
CA ASP A 23 10.58 -8.36 -0.47
C ASP A 23 11.26 -6.98 -0.45
N ILE A 24 10.94 -6.13 0.54
CA ILE A 24 11.62 -4.85 0.76
C ILE A 24 13.11 -5.06 0.97
N GLU A 25 13.48 -5.97 1.87
CA GLU A 25 14.89 -6.24 2.13
C GLU A 25 15.62 -6.73 0.87
N ALA A 26 15.01 -7.62 0.10
CA ALA A 26 15.59 -8.14 -1.13
C ALA A 26 15.80 -7.02 -2.16
N ASN A 27 14.79 -6.17 -2.38
CA ASN A 27 14.85 -5.07 -3.34
C ASN A 27 15.89 -4.02 -2.92
N CYS A 28 15.88 -3.57 -1.66
CA CYS A 28 16.85 -2.58 -1.18
C CYS A 28 18.29 -3.10 -1.23
N LYS A 29 18.53 -4.38 -0.89
CA LYS A 29 19.85 -5.03 -1.02
C LYS A 29 20.32 -5.12 -2.47
N ALA A 30 19.40 -5.41 -3.40
CA ALA A 30 19.71 -5.51 -4.81
C ALA A 30 20.01 -4.14 -5.45
N GLU A 31 19.25 -3.11 -5.09
CA GLU A 31 19.40 -1.75 -5.64
C GLU A 31 20.67 -1.07 -5.13
N TRP A 32 20.98 -1.20 -3.84
CA TRP A 32 22.08 -0.52 -3.16
C TRP A 32 23.16 -1.51 -2.74
N ALA A 33 23.66 -2.30 -3.70
CA ALA A 33 24.65 -3.34 -3.43
C ALA A 33 25.93 -2.76 -2.78
N ASN A 34 26.33 -3.33 -1.64
CA ASN A 34 27.46 -2.90 -0.80
C ASN A 34 27.37 -1.49 -0.19
N ASP A 35 26.30 -0.73 -0.45
CA ASP A 35 26.00 0.53 0.25
C ASP A 35 25.02 0.26 1.38
N TYR A 36 25.55 -0.24 2.50
CA TYR A 36 24.73 -0.63 3.65
C TYR A 36 23.95 0.54 4.27
N SER A 37 24.49 1.76 4.20
CA SER A 37 23.77 2.97 4.62
C SER A 37 22.54 3.22 3.76
N MET A 38 22.65 3.05 2.44
CA MET A 38 21.52 3.20 1.54
C MET A 38 20.51 2.05 1.66
N GLN A 39 20.97 0.83 1.96
CA GLN A 39 20.07 -0.29 2.27
C GLN A 39 19.23 0.01 3.52
N GLU A 40 19.85 0.44 4.62
CA GLU A 40 19.15 0.82 5.85
C GLU A 40 18.14 1.94 5.59
N TYR A 41 18.56 3.00 4.89
CA TYR A 41 17.70 4.11 4.52
C TYR A 41 16.50 3.63 3.69
N CYS A 42 16.74 2.84 2.63
CA CYS A 42 15.70 2.30 1.76
C CYS A 42 14.66 1.48 2.55
N ILE A 43 15.12 0.53 3.38
CA ILE A 43 14.26 -0.33 4.19
C ILE A 43 13.42 0.53 5.15
N GLY A 44 14.05 1.47 5.86
CA GLY A 44 13.35 2.38 6.77
C GLY A 44 12.25 3.18 6.07
N ARG A 45 12.54 3.71 4.87
CA ARG A 45 11.55 4.46 4.06
C ARG A 45 10.36 3.59 3.63
N GLN A 46 10.60 2.34 3.28
CA GLN A 46 9.53 1.41 2.89
C GLN A 46 8.66 1.01 4.10
N ILE A 47 9.26 0.78 5.27
CA ILE A 47 8.52 0.50 6.52
C ILE A 47 7.65 1.70 6.93
N ASP A 48 8.19 2.92 6.91
CA ASP A 48 7.41 4.14 7.18
C ASP A 48 6.20 4.26 6.24
N ALA A 49 6.38 3.86 4.97
CA ALA A 49 5.33 3.89 3.98
C ALA A 49 4.27 2.79 4.20
N ILE A 50 4.66 1.58 4.61
CA ILE A 50 3.72 0.53 5.06
C ILE A 50 2.83 1.08 6.18
N ASP A 51 3.42 1.69 7.20
CA ASP A 51 2.68 2.23 8.33
C ASP A 51 1.68 3.32 7.91
N ALA A 52 2.09 4.19 6.97
CA ALA A 52 1.21 5.21 6.40
C ALA A 52 0.03 4.59 5.63
N VAL A 53 0.29 3.60 4.76
CA VAL A 53 -0.73 2.91 3.97
C VAL A 53 -1.67 2.11 4.88
N ALA A 54 -1.15 1.45 5.91
CA ALA A 54 -1.94 0.71 6.89
C ALA A 54 -2.90 1.63 7.66
N LYS A 55 -2.46 2.86 8.01
CA LYS A 55 -3.34 3.86 8.63
C LYS A 55 -4.47 4.31 7.69
N ILE A 56 -4.15 4.53 6.42
CA ILE A 56 -5.17 4.85 5.38
C ILE A 56 -6.18 3.71 5.27
N HIS A 57 -5.72 2.47 5.13
CA HIS A 57 -6.57 1.29 4.98
C HIS A 57 -7.50 1.05 6.19
N LYS A 58 -7.05 1.38 7.41
CA LYS A 58 -7.84 1.29 8.65
C LYS A 58 -8.82 2.44 8.84
N SER A 59 -8.73 3.50 8.04
CA SER A 59 -9.63 4.65 8.11
C SER A 59 -10.98 4.39 7.43
N SER A 60 -11.96 5.27 7.66
CA SER A 60 -13.28 5.15 7.05
C SER A 60 -13.29 5.67 5.61
N LEU A 61 -12.73 4.89 4.69
CA LEU A 61 -12.68 5.23 3.26
C LEU A 61 -14.05 5.10 2.58
N SER A 62 -14.38 6.07 1.74
CA SER A 62 -15.46 5.98 0.74
C SER A 62 -15.17 4.91 -0.33
N VAL A 63 -16.16 4.61 -1.17
CA VAL A 63 -15.96 3.65 -2.29
C VAL A 63 -14.87 4.15 -3.23
N ALA A 64 -14.89 5.43 -3.62
CA ALA A 64 -13.88 6.01 -4.50
C ALA A 64 -12.47 5.92 -3.89
N GLU A 65 -12.31 6.17 -2.59
CA GLU A 65 -11.01 6.09 -1.91
C GLU A 65 -10.49 4.66 -1.78
N LYS A 66 -11.38 3.68 -1.60
CA LYS A 66 -10.99 2.26 -1.64
C LYS A 66 -10.49 1.87 -3.04
N ASP A 67 -11.17 2.32 -4.08
CA ASP A 67 -10.78 2.05 -5.46
C ASP A 67 -9.44 2.72 -5.80
N MET A 68 -9.22 3.98 -5.34
CA MET A 68 -7.93 4.67 -5.46
C MET A 68 -6.79 3.89 -4.78
N LEU A 69 -7.01 3.44 -3.54
CA LEU A 69 -6.01 2.66 -2.81
C LEU A 69 -5.72 1.33 -3.50
N SER A 70 -6.76 0.61 -3.94
CA SER A 70 -6.62 -0.66 -4.66
C SER A 70 -5.84 -0.49 -5.97
N GLN A 71 -6.12 0.57 -6.73
CA GLN A 71 -5.37 0.90 -7.94
C GLN A 71 -3.89 1.11 -7.63
N CYS A 72 -3.56 1.94 -6.63
CA CYS A 72 -2.18 2.22 -6.27
C CYS A 72 -1.42 0.97 -5.79
N LEU A 73 -2.06 0.11 -4.99
CA LEU A 73 -1.50 -1.19 -4.57
C LEU A 73 -1.21 -2.10 -5.77
N SER A 74 -2.09 -2.12 -6.77
CA SER A 74 -1.91 -2.94 -7.97
C SER A 74 -0.81 -2.43 -8.91
N GLN A 75 -0.61 -1.11 -8.97
CA GLN A 75 0.35 -0.48 -9.88
C GLN A 75 1.79 -0.53 -9.34
N TRP A 76 1.95 -0.37 -8.02
CA TRP A 76 3.26 -0.23 -7.38
C TRP A 76 3.52 -1.39 -6.43
N THR A 77 3.53 -2.60 -7.00
CA THR A 77 3.80 -3.83 -6.24
C THR A 77 5.15 -3.73 -5.55
N GLN A 78 5.17 -3.88 -4.22
CA GLN A 78 6.37 -3.87 -3.37
C GLN A 78 7.12 -2.53 -3.25
N ASP A 79 6.63 -1.45 -3.88
CA ASP A 79 7.12 -0.08 -3.63
C ASP A 79 6.08 0.70 -2.82
N TRP A 80 6.10 0.49 -1.51
CA TRP A 80 5.19 1.12 -0.57
C TRP A 80 5.33 2.64 -0.55
N GLY A 81 6.55 3.14 -0.78
CA GLY A 81 6.81 4.55 -1.01
C GLY A 81 5.95 5.10 -2.14
N MET A 82 5.93 4.41 -3.28
CA MET A 82 5.11 4.77 -4.43
C MET A 82 3.62 4.51 -4.22
N VAL A 83 3.21 3.46 -3.51
CA VAL A 83 1.79 3.26 -3.12
C VAL A 83 1.28 4.45 -2.32
N ASN A 84 2.00 4.85 -1.27
CA ASN A 84 1.62 5.98 -0.42
C ASN A 84 1.58 7.31 -1.20
N TYR A 85 2.58 7.54 -2.06
CA TYR A 85 2.62 8.71 -2.93
C TYR A 85 1.43 8.74 -3.91
N CYS A 86 1.18 7.63 -4.61
CA CYS A 86 0.08 7.47 -5.55
C CYS A 86 -1.26 7.78 -4.90
N TYR A 87 -1.56 7.16 -3.75
CA TYR A 87 -2.82 7.38 -3.05
C TYR A 87 -3.01 8.85 -2.69
N LYS A 88 -1.99 9.48 -2.11
CA LYS A 88 -2.06 10.91 -1.74
C LYS A 88 -2.34 11.80 -2.95
N LYS A 89 -1.68 11.54 -4.08
CA LYS A 89 -1.91 12.32 -5.31
C LYS A 89 -3.32 12.13 -5.86
N GLN A 90 -3.82 10.90 -5.89
CA GLN A 90 -5.19 10.61 -6.33
C GLN A 90 -6.22 11.24 -5.41
N HIS A 91 -6.07 11.07 -4.09
CA HIS A 91 -6.95 11.65 -3.10
C HIS A 91 -6.98 13.19 -3.16
N ASP A 92 -5.82 13.85 -3.23
CA ASP A 92 -5.75 15.31 -3.35
C ASP A 92 -6.40 15.82 -4.65
N ALA A 93 -6.28 15.07 -5.75
CA ALA A 93 -6.96 15.40 -7.00
C ALA A 93 -8.48 15.22 -6.87
N TYR A 94 -8.92 14.11 -6.28
CA TYR A 94 -10.33 13.80 -6.04
C TYR A 94 -11.01 14.90 -5.19
N VAL A 95 -10.41 15.31 -4.08
CA VAL A 95 -10.94 16.39 -3.22
C VAL A 95 -11.08 17.69 -4.01
N ARG A 96 -10.08 18.07 -4.81
CA ARG A 96 -10.14 19.28 -5.63
C ARG A 96 -11.24 19.23 -6.70
N LEU A 97 -11.46 18.06 -7.31
CA LEU A 97 -12.53 17.88 -8.29
C LEU A 97 -13.92 18.03 -7.64
N GLN A 98 -14.11 17.44 -6.45
CA GLN A 98 -15.35 17.62 -5.67
C GLN A 98 -15.63 19.09 -5.38
N GLU A 99 -14.63 19.87 -4.96
CA GLU A 99 -14.78 21.31 -4.73
C GLU A 99 -15.12 22.11 -6.00
N ILE A 100 -14.72 21.63 -7.18
CA ILE A 100 -15.09 22.26 -8.46
C ILE A 100 -16.54 21.92 -8.81
N GLU A 101 -16.95 20.67 -8.67
CA GLU A 101 -18.31 20.22 -9.00
C GLU A 101 -19.41 20.84 -8.11
N HIS A 102 -19.04 21.23 -6.89
CA HIS A 102 -19.95 21.83 -5.91
C HIS A 102 -19.92 23.37 -5.90
N ARG A 103 -19.22 24.00 -6.85
CA ARG A 103 -19.21 25.45 -7.08
C ARG A 103 -20.13 25.83 -8.24
#